data_AF-A0A0R3X009-F1
#
_entry.id   AF-A0A0R3X009-F1
#
_cell.length_a   1.000
_cell.length_b   1.000
_cell.length_c   1.000
_cell.angle_alpha   90.00
_cell.angle_beta   90.00
_cell.angle_gamma   90.00
#
_symmetry.space_group_name_H-M   'P 1'
#
loop_
_entity.id
_entity.type
_entity.pdbx_description
1 polymer ?
#
loop_
_entity_poly.entity_id
_entity_poly.type
_entity_poly.pdbx_seq_one_letter_code
_entity_poly.pdbx_strand_id
1 'polypeptide(L)'
;MSLFSLVHFFFPKQVNLIPIIAKADTMTVEECRLFKTAVQSQLLREDIHTYDFPLSAIPETCSVATTTADSRIAEVKRLRLRQPFAVCTSSHVITKEDGSKVRCRVYPWGTVETDSLEHNDFQALKTLLMRHFMQDLIDVTYTTHYANYRTNRLTDIMEAAHFNLHDGREPLSQLDAERRAHQIKLDKLVEEMNQVYVEKVREREKRLKDSEREIAEHVRQMQQQLEAEAENLATARQAFNDERVAWEMENRDYADPDFPLNIVTITRTWSAGLLASSWRKLRSCSRSRKRQWMSQRSQRPSSAPGREPTLTSPSVTSSTTTDVASYHVTHNSEALLAPPLAQMET
;
A
#
# COMPACT_ATOMS: atom_id res chain seq x y z
N MET A 1 16.26 -31.27 -30.18
CA MET A 1 17.19 -30.16 -30.53
C MET A 1 18.57 -30.53 -30.03
N SER A 2 19.58 -30.52 -30.90
CA SER A 2 20.98 -30.83 -30.53
C SER A 2 21.46 -29.85 -29.46
N LEU A 3 22.25 -30.32 -28.48
CA LEU A 3 22.96 -29.49 -27.48
C LEU A 3 23.70 -28.30 -28.12
N PHE A 4 24.19 -28.48 -29.35
CA PHE A 4 24.82 -27.43 -30.13
C PHE A 4 23.87 -26.27 -30.50
N SER A 5 22.59 -26.58 -30.80
CA SER A 5 21.58 -25.59 -31.15
C SER A 5 21.13 -24.76 -29.95
N LEU A 6 21.20 -25.32 -28.74
CA LEU A 6 20.78 -24.65 -27.51
C LEU A 6 21.87 -23.68 -27.01
N VAL A 7 23.15 -24.05 -27.20
CA VAL A 7 24.28 -23.15 -26.96
C VAL A 7 24.30 -22.00 -27.96
N HIS A 8 24.02 -22.29 -29.24
CA HIS A 8 24.02 -21.31 -30.32
C HIS A 8 22.97 -20.20 -30.14
N PHE A 9 21.77 -20.53 -29.63
CA PHE A 9 20.68 -19.56 -29.56
C PHE A 9 20.59 -18.79 -28.24
N PHE A 10 21.04 -19.38 -27.12
CA PHE A 10 20.70 -18.87 -25.79
C PHE A 10 21.84 -18.15 -25.06
N PHE A 11 23.07 -18.64 -25.17
CA PHE A 11 24.20 -18.15 -24.37
C PHE A 11 24.82 -16.81 -24.81
N PRO A 12 25.03 -16.50 -26.10
CA PRO A 12 25.77 -15.29 -26.48
C PRO A 12 25.08 -13.99 -26.11
N LYS A 13 23.77 -14.02 -25.82
CA LYS A 13 23.01 -12.82 -25.43
C LYS A 13 22.99 -12.56 -23.92
N GLN A 14 23.41 -13.53 -23.10
CA GLN A 14 23.25 -13.50 -21.65
C GLN A 14 24.56 -13.26 -20.89
N VAL A 15 25.71 -13.49 -21.52
CA VAL A 15 27.01 -13.41 -20.85
C VAL A 15 28.10 -12.91 -21.78
N ASN A 16 29.15 -12.34 -21.19
CA ASN A 16 30.37 -11.97 -21.90
C ASN A 16 31.16 -13.23 -22.29
N LEU A 17 31.30 -13.49 -23.59
CA LEU A 17 31.99 -14.67 -24.11
C LEU A 17 33.45 -14.36 -24.48
N ILE A 18 34.40 -15.07 -23.87
CA ILE A 18 35.82 -14.99 -24.20
C ILE A 18 36.30 -16.38 -24.63
N PRO A 19 36.63 -16.59 -25.92
CA PRO A 19 37.08 -17.88 -26.42
C PRO A 19 38.51 -18.17 -25.99
N ILE A 20 38.71 -19.40 -25.50
CA ILE A 20 39.98 -19.90 -24.98
C ILE A 20 40.28 -21.26 -25.61
N ILE A 21 41.49 -21.43 -26.12
CA ILE A 21 42.03 -22.72 -26.55
C ILE A 21 42.78 -23.32 -25.36
N ALA A 22 42.18 -24.32 -24.72
CA ALA A 22 42.79 -24.98 -23.58
C ALA A 22 43.90 -25.95 -24.01
N LYS A 23 44.85 -26.21 -23.10
CA LYS A 23 45.97 -27.16 -23.32
C LYS A 23 46.73 -26.87 -24.63
N ALA A 24 47.02 -25.60 -24.86
CA ALA A 24 47.75 -25.14 -26.03
C ALA A 24 49.15 -25.77 -26.19
N ASP A 25 49.69 -26.37 -25.12
CA ASP A 25 50.95 -27.12 -25.14
C ASP A 25 50.89 -28.46 -25.89
N THR A 26 49.70 -28.89 -26.32
CA THR A 26 49.49 -30.11 -27.12
C THR A 26 49.62 -29.91 -28.62
N MET A 27 49.71 -28.66 -29.07
CA MET A 27 49.79 -28.27 -30.47
C MET A 27 51.08 -27.49 -30.73
N THR A 28 51.60 -27.62 -31.93
CA THR A 28 52.72 -26.79 -32.39
C THR A 28 52.26 -25.34 -32.61
N VAL A 29 53.21 -24.41 -32.70
CA VAL A 29 52.90 -22.98 -32.94
C VAL A 29 52.14 -22.77 -34.25
N GLU A 30 52.47 -23.52 -35.30
CA GLU A 30 51.81 -23.41 -36.60
C GLU A 30 50.39 -24.01 -36.57
N GLU A 31 50.22 -25.18 -35.96
CA GLU A 31 48.88 -25.76 -35.77
C GLU A 31 47.98 -24.86 -34.92
N CYS A 32 48.54 -24.25 -33.87
CA CYS A 32 47.82 -23.29 -33.04
C CYS A 32 47.36 -22.08 -33.85
N ARG A 33 48.21 -21.56 -34.73
CA ARG A 33 47.87 -20.43 -35.62
C ARG A 33 46.73 -20.79 -36.56
N LEU A 34 46.80 -21.96 -37.22
CA LEU A 34 45.75 -22.46 -38.10
C LEU A 34 44.44 -22.67 -37.33
N PHE A 35 44.52 -23.25 -36.12
CA PHE A 35 43.37 -23.49 -35.28
C PHE A 35 42.69 -22.19 -34.81
N LYS A 36 43.47 -21.16 -34.44
CA LYS A 36 42.94 -19.83 -34.12
C LYS A 36 42.15 -19.24 -35.29
N THR A 37 42.69 -19.29 -36.51
CA THR A 37 41.99 -18.80 -37.70
C THR A 37 40.72 -19.60 -38.00
N ALA A 38 40.77 -20.93 -37.83
CA ALA A 38 39.60 -21.79 -38.02
C ALA A 38 38.49 -21.46 -37.01
N VAL A 39 38.83 -21.30 -35.72
CA VAL A 39 37.88 -20.93 -34.66
C VAL A 39 37.29 -19.55 -34.92
N GLN A 40 38.10 -18.55 -35.26
CA GLN A 40 37.59 -17.21 -35.62
C GLN A 40 36.63 -17.26 -36.80
N SER A 41 36.97 -18.00 -37.85
CA SER A 41 36.12 -18.17 -39.03
C SER A 41 34.79 -18.86 -38.70
N GLN A 42 34.81 -19.81 -37.76
CA GLN A 42 33.61 -20.48 -37.29
C GLN A 42 32.74 -19.57 -36.42
N LEU A 43 33.35 -18.80 -35.50
CA LEU A 43 32.62 -17.81 -34.69
C LEU A 43 31.90 -16.77 -35.56
N LEU A 44 32.57 -16.28 -36.61
CA LEU A 44 32.00 -15.36 -37.59
C LEU A 44 30.86 -16.00 -38.40
N ARG A 45 31.02 -17.25 -38.82
CA ARG A 45 30.01 -17.98 -39.61
C ARG A 45 28.72 -18.21 -38.82
N GLU A 46 28.86 -18.54 -37.55
CA GLU A 46 27.75 -18.85 -36.64
C GLU A 46 27.21 -17.59 -35.92
N ASP A 47 27.68 -16.40 -36.29
CA ASP A 47 27.28 -15.11 -35.69
C ASP A 47 27.41 -15.08 -34.14
N ILE A 48 28.43 -15.77 -33.62
CA ILE A 48 28.68 -15.84 -32.18
C ILE A 48 29.47 -14.60 -31.76
N HIS A 49 28.78 -13.69 -31.07
CA HIS A 49 29.35 -12.45 -30.57
C HIS A 49 30.26 -12.75 -29.37
N THR A 50 31.57 -12.56 -29.56
CA THR A 50 32.56 -12.58 -28.48
C THR A 50 32.76 -11.18 -27.92
N TYR A 51 33.13 -11.10 -26.65
CA TYR A 51 33.46 -9.83 -26.00
C TYR A 51 34.71 -9.22 -26.67
N ASP A 52 34.53 -8.04 -27.28
CA ASP A 52 35.59 -7.25 -27.92
C ASP A 52 36.07 -6.17 -26.95
N PHE A 53 37.22 -6.42 -26.33
CA PHE A 53 37.86 -5.56 -25.33
C PHE A 53 37.95 -4.08 -25.82
N PRO A 54 37.05 -3.19 -25.36
CA PRO A 54 36.91 -1.87 -25.97
C PRO A 54 37.97 -0.90 -25.45
N LEU A 55 38.71 -0.25 -26.35
CA LEU A 55 39.79 0.66 -25.94
C LEU A 55 39.28 1.87 -25.14
N SER A 56 38.00 2.25 -25.30
CA SER A 56 37.34 3.30 -24.55
C SER A 56 37.12 2.98 -23.07
N ALA A 57 37.12 1.70 -22.70
CA ALA A 57 36.93 1.27 -21.31
C ALA A 57 38.23 1.30 -20.49
N ILE A 58 39.37 1.63 -21.12
CA ILE A 58 40.66 1.73 -20.42
C ILE A 58 40.68 3.04 -19.62
N PRO A 59 40.79 3.01 -18.29
CA PRO A 59 40.79 4.24 -17.49
C PRO A 59 41.99 5.14 -17.82
N GLU A 60 41.70 6.36 -18.28
CA GLU A 60 42.72 7.40 -18.50
C GLU A 60 43.40 7.80 -17.18
N THR A 61 42.69 7.66 -16.05
CA THR A 61 42.98 8.33 -14.77
C THR A 61 43.76 7.52 -13.73
N CYS A 62 44.27 6.32 -14.03
CA CYS A 62 45.17 5.64 -13.07
C CYS A 62 46.56 6.31 -13.04
N SER A 63 46.64 7.34 -12.22
CA SER A 63 47.81 8.06 -11.74
C SER A 63 48.75 7.14 -10.94
N VAL A 64 49.66 6.45 -11.62
CA VAL A 64 50.96 6.09 -11.05
C VAL A 64 52.02 6.29 -12.13
N ALA A 65 53.03 7.06 -11.76
CA ALA A 65 54.14 7.53 -12.58
C ALA A 65 54.73 6.49 -13.54
N THR A 66 55.23 6.98 -14.69
CA THR A 66 56.19 6.38 -15.65
C THR A 66 55.72 5.76 -16.98
N THR A 67 54.42 5.59 -17.28
CA THR A 67 54.00 5.16 -18.64
C THR A 67 52.94 6.07 -19.24
N THR A 68 53.22 6.62 -20.42
CA THR A 68 52.27 7.44 -21.19
C THR A 68 51.00 6.62 -21.47
N ALA A 69 49.82 7.24 -21.41
CA ALA A 69 48.53 6.57 -21.66
C ALA A 69 48.53 5.81 -23.00
N ASP A 70 49.21 6.36 -24.01
CA ASP A 70 49.42 5.74 -25.32
C ASP A 70 50.10 4.37 -25.26
N SER A 71 51.05 4.17 -24.33
CA SER A 71 51.75 2.89 -24.15
C SER A 71 50.80 1.79 -23.64
N ARG A 72 49.89 2.14 -22.72
CA ARG A 72 48.88 1.21 -22.19
C ARG A 72 47.87 0.81 -23.26
N ILE A 73 47.41 1.76 -24.06
CA ILE A 73 46.47 1.51 -25.17
C ILE A 73 47.13 0.61 -26.22
N ALA A 74 48.40 0.87 -26.56
CA ALA A 74 49.17 0.04 -27.48
C ALA A 74 49.36 -1.39 -26.96
N GLU A 75 49.63 -1.56 -25.66
CA GLU A 75 49.73 -2.87 -25.02
C GLU A 75 48.40 -3.64 -25.15
N VAL A 76 47.28 -3.03 -24.72
CA VAL A 76 45.95 -3.67 -24.80
C VAL A 76 45.58 -4.03 -26.24
N LYS A 77 45.89 -3.15 -27.21
CA LYS A 77 45.67 -3.41 -28.63
C LYS A 77 46.45 -4.64 -29.11
N ARG A 78 47.68 -4.84 -28.63
CA ARG A 78 48.48 -6.03 -28.95
C ARG A 78 47.92 -7.28 -28.29
N LEU A 79 47.45 -7.20 -27.05
CA LEU A 79 46.92 -8.34 -26.30
C LEU A 79 45.57 -8.81 -26.85
N ARG A 80 44.66 -7.90 -27.22
CA ARG A 80 43.32 -8.26 -27.74
C ARG A 80 43.39 -9.02 -29.07
N LEU A 81 44.38 -8.71 -29.92
CA LEU A 81 44.59 -9.39 -31.22
C LEU A 81 44.95 -10.88 -31.07
N ARG A 82 45.27 -11.34 -29.86
CA ARG A 82 45.62 -12.74 -29.60
C ARG A 82 44.42 -13.65 -29.39
N GLN A 83 43.20 -13.10 -29.27
CA GLN A 83 41.95 -13.86 -29.12
C GLN A 83 41.67 -14.68 -30.39
N PRO A 84 41.36 -15.99 -30.29
CA PRO A 84 41.18 -16.81 -29.09
C PRO A 84 42.48 -17.08 -28.33
N PHE A 85 42.46 -16.95 -27.00
CA PHE A 85 43.66 -17.09 -26.18
C PHE A 85 44.07 -18.56 -26.07
N ALA A 86 45.26 -18.89 -26.53
CA ALA A 86 45.83 -20.22 -26.38
C ALA A 86 46.50 -20.32 -25.00
N VAL A 87 45.86 -21.04 -24.08
CA VAL A 87 46.25 -21.11 -22.67
C VAL A 87 46.70 -22.51 -22.26
N CYS A 88 47.82 -22.54 -21.56
CA CYS A 88 48.35 -23.65 -20.81
C CYS A 88 48.58 -23.19 -19.37
N THR A 89 48.05 -23.90 -18.38
CA THR A 89 48.20 -23.56 -16.96
C THR A 89 48.74 -24.76 -16.19
N SER A 90 49.44 -24.48 -15.08
CA SER A 90 49.97 -25.48 -14.18
C SER A 90 49.91 -25.01 -12.73
N SER A 91 49.64 -25.95 -11.82
CA SER A 91 49.79 -25.75 -10.38
C SER A 91 51.21 -26.09 -9.88
N HIS A 92 52.03 -26.76 -10.69
CA HIS A 92 53.38 -27.15 -10.31
C HIS A 92 54.34 -25.95 -10.43
N VAL A 93 55.13 -25.75 -9.38
CA VAL A 93 56.12 -24.68 -9.28
C VAL A 93 57.51 -25.30 -9.25
N ILE A 94 58.40 -24.83 -10.10
CA ILE A 94 59.82 -25.17 -10.07
C ILE A 94 60.63 -23.94 -9.69
N THR A 95 61.74 -24.16 -8.98
CA THR A 95 62.74 -23.14 -8.72
C THR A 95 63.75 -23.18 -9.86
N LYS A 96 63.88 -22.08 -10.62
CA LYS A 96 64.93 -21.95 -11.64
C LYS A 96 66.31 -21.88 -10.99
N GLU A 97 67.35 -22.03 -11.79
CA GLU A 97 68.75 -21.84 -11.36
C GLU A 97 69.01 -20.41 -10.83
N ASP A 98 68.22 -19.44 -11.31
CA ASP A 98 68.17 -18.05 -10.86
C ASP A 98 67.46 -17.85 -9.49
N GLY A 99 66.98 -18.93 -8.85
CA GLY A 99 66.26 -18.87 -7.57
C GLY A 99 64.80 -18.40 -7.69
N SER A 100 64.37 -17.95 -8.88
CA SER A 100 63.00 -17.55 -9.16
C SER A 100 62.06 -18.77 -9.23
N LYS A 101 60.92 -18.68 -8.55
CA LYS A 101 59.87 -19.70 -8.56
C LYS A 101 58.91 -19.44 -9.71
N VAL A 102 58.84 -20.36 -10.67
CA VAL A 102 57.95 -20.24 -11.83
C VAL A 102 56.98 -21.42 -11.90
N ARG A 103 55.75 -21.15 -12.38
CA ARG A 103 54.78 -22.20 -12.66
C ARG A 103 55.05 -22.81 -14.02
N CYS A 104 55.17 -24.13 -14.08
CA CYS A 104 55.47 -24.82 -15.32
C CYS A 104 54.85 -26.22 -15.41
N ARG A 105 54.82 -26.77 -16.61
CA ARG A 105 54.56 -28.19 -16.87
C ARG A 105 55.85 -28.83 -17.33
N VAL A 106 56.27 -29.88 -16.64
CA VAL A 106 57.51 -30.60 -16.95
C VAL A 106 57.18 -31.81 -17.78
N TYR A 107 57.83 -31.92 -18.94
CA TYR A 107 57.83 -33.07 -19.81
C TYR A 107 59.25 -33.62 -19.96
N PRO A 108 59.43 -34.89 -20.35
CA PRO A 108 60.76 -35.45 -20.59
C PRO A 108 61.56 -34.68 -21.65
N TRP A 109 60.88 -34.05 -22.61
CA TRP A 109 61.49 -33.28 -23.70
C TRP A 109 61.63 -31.78 -23.41
N GLY A 110 61.13 -31.28 -22.29
CA GLY A 110 61.21 -29.86 -21.98
C GLY A 110 60.20 -29.38 -20.95
N THR A 111 60.30 -28.10 -20.60
CA THR A 111 59.44 -27.48 -19.59
C THR A 111 58.69 -26.32 -20.20
N VAL A 112 57.37 -26.30 -20.04
CA VAL A 112 56.49 -25.22 -20.52
C VAL A 112 56.18 -24.28 -19.37
N GLU A 113 56.74 -23.08 -19.43
CA GLU A 113 56.46 -22.02 -18.47
C GLU A 113 55.08 -21.40 -18.70
N THR A 114 54.24 -21.36 -17.66
CA THR A 114 52.86 -20.85 -17.72
C THR A 114 52.80 -19.33 -17.80
N ASP A 115 53.72 -18.64 -17.11
CA ASP A 115 53.73 -17.18 -16.97
C ASP A 115 54.53 -16.47 -18.10
N SER A 116 55.18 -17.21 -19.00
CA SER A 116 55.88 -16.66 -20.16
C SER A 116 54.92 -16.40 -21.32
N LEU A 117 54.99 -15.20 -21.91
CA LEU A 117 54.19 -14.81 -23.09
C LEU A 117 54.67 -15.51 -24.38
N GLU A 118 55.89 -16.04 -24.39
CA GLU A 118 56.46 -16.74 -25.54
C GLU A 118 55.85 -18.14 -25.71
N HIS A 119 55.61 -18.82 -24.60
CA HIS A 119 54.99 -20.15 -24.61
C HIS A 119 53.47 -20.09 -24.71
N ASN A 120 52.85 -19.01 -24.22
CA ASN A 120 51.44 -19.06 -23.85
C ASN A 120 50.75 -17.70 -23.72
N ASP A 121 49.44 -17.65 -23.97
CA ASP A 121 48.64 -16.43 -23.87
C ASP A 121 48.04 -16.16 -22.48
N PHE A 122 48.37 -16.97 -21.47
CA PHE A 122 47.79 -16.82 -20.14
C PHE A 122 48.09 -15.45 -19.52
N GLN A 123 49.32 -14.95 -19.67
CA GLN A 123 49.68 -13.62 -19.16
C GLN A 123 48.89 -12.51 -19.87
N ALA A 124 48.65 -12.65 -21.18
CA ALA A 124 47.82 -11.71 -21.95
C ALA A 124 46.38 -11.69 -21.45
N LEU A 125 45.78 -12.88 -21.28
CA LEU A 125 44.42 -13.05 -20.77
C LEU A 125 44.29 -12.47 -19.35
N LYS A 126 45.22 -12.81 -18.46
CA LYS A 126 45.28 -12.30 -17.09
C LYS A 126 45.35 -10.78 -17.04
N THR A 127 46.23 -10.17 -17.82
CA THR A 127 46.37 -8.70 -17.88
C THR A 127 45.09 -8.05 -18.37
N LEU A 128 44.48 -8.55 -19.45
CA LEU A 128 43.23 -8.00 -19.96
C LEU A 128 42.10 -8.08 -18.92
N LEU A 129 41.84 -9.26 -18.36
CA LEU A 129 40.71 -9.46 -17.45
C LEU A 129 40.89 -8.76 -16.11
N MET A 130 42.02 -8.95 -15.45
CA MET A 130 42.18 -8.48 -14.07
C MET A 130 42.68 -7.05 -13.98
N ARG A 131 43.48 -6.57 -14.95
CA ARG A 131 44.08 -5.23 -14.87
C ARG A 131 43.25 -4.16 -15.56
N HIS A 132 42.59 -4.49 -16.67
CA HIS A 132 41.97 -3.47 -17.54
C HIS A 132 40.45 -3.57 -17.61
N PHE A 133 39.90 -4.78 -17.77
CA PHE A 133 38.50 -4.95 -18.18
C PHE A 133 37.58 -5.54 -17.09
N MET A 134 38.06 -5.71 -15.86
CA MET A 134 37.22 -6.26 -14.77
C MET A 134 35.96 -5.42 -14.54
N GLN A 135 36.11 -4.10 -14.46
CA GLN A 135 34.99 -3.20 -14.24
C GLN A 135 34.05 -3.17 -15.45
N ASP A 136 34.60 -3.07 -16.67
CA ASP A 136 33.79 -3.04 -17.89
C ASP A 136 32.96 -4.33 -18.07
N LEU A 137 33.53 -5.49 -17.78
CA LEU A 137 32.80 -6.77 -17.81
C LEU A 137 31.62 -6.77 -16.84
N ILE A 138 31.77 -6.17 -15.66
CA ILE A 138 30.67 -6.01 -14.69
C ILE A 138 29.61 -5.06 -15.25
N ASP A 139 30.02 -3.92 -15.78
CA ASP A 139 29.12 -2.88 -16.28
C ASP A 139 28.32 -3.37 -17.51
N VAL A 140 28.95 -4.06 -18.46
CA VAL A 140 28.29 -4.68 -19.61
C VAL A 140 27.30 -5.76 -19.15
N THR A 141 27.67 -6.54 -18.13
CA THR A 141 26.74 -7.55 -17.56
C THR A 141 25.50 -6.90 -16.98
N TYR A 142 25.64 -5.81 -16.26
CA TYR A 142 24.52 -5.11 -15.64
C TYR A 142 23.65 -4.37 -16.67
N THR A 143 24.29 -3.58 -17.55
CA THR A 143 23.60 -2.67 -18.47
C THR A 143 23.01 -3.37 -19.69
N THR A 144 23.66 -4.43 -20.18
CA THR A 144 23.24 -5.13 -21.39
C THR A 144 22.60 -6.47 -21.05
N HIS A 145 23.35 -7.40 -20.46
CA HIS A 145 22.86 -8.76 -20.27
C HIS A 145 21.69 -8.85 -19.28
N TYR A 146 21.82 -8.22 -18.12
CA TYR A 146 20.77 -8.22 -17.11
C TYR A 146 19.57 -7.37 -17.54
N ALA A 147 19.78 -6.23 -18.21
CA ALA A 147 18.68 -5.42 -18.73
C ALA A 147 17.86 -6.18 -19.79
N ASN A 148 18.53 -6.90 -20.69
CA ASN A 148 17.87 -7.77 -21.68
C ASN A 148 17.10 -8.90 -21.00
N TYR A 149 17.72 -9.59 -20.04
CA TYR A 149 17.04 -10.63 -19.26
C TYR A 149 15.81 -10.08 -18.53
N ARG A 150 15.95 -8.93 -17.86
CA ARG A 150 14.86 -8.27 -17.14
C ARG A 150 13.72 -7.92 -18.08
N THR A 151 14.02 -7.35 -19.24
CA THR A 151 13.01 -6.99 -20.24
C THR A 151 12.27 -8.22 -20.73
N ASN A 152 13.00 -9.26 -21.15
CA ASN A 152 12.41 -10.52 -21.61
C ASN A 152 11.56 -11.18 -20.51
N ARG A 153 12.03 -11.16 -19.26
CA ARG A 153 11.29 -11.75 -18.16
C ARG A 153 10.00 -10.98 -17.87
N LEU A 154 10.02 -9.65 -17.99
CA LEU A 154 8.82 -8.82 -17.83
C LEU A 154 7.84 -9.02 -18.98
N THR A 155 8.31 -9.15 -20.22
CA THR A 155 7.44 -9.47 -21.36
C THR A 155 6.82 -10.85 -21.23
N ASP A 156 7.58 -11.87 -20.83
CA ASP A 156 7.06 -13.22 -20.60
C ASP A 156 5.94 -13.23 -19.54
N ILE A 157 6.13 -12.47 -18.46
CA ILE A 157 5.12 -12.34 -17.40
C ILE A 157 3.88 -11.60 -17.93
N MET A 158 4.06 -10.55 -18.74
CA MET A 158 2.95 -9.80 -19.33
C MET A 158 2.12 -10.66 -20.31
N GLU A 159 2.80 -11.48 -21.13
CA GLU A 159 2.16 -12.44 -22.04
C GLU A 159 1.43 -13.55 -21.29
N ALA A 160 2.05 -14.11 -20.25
CA ALA A 160 1.45 -15.13 -19.40
C ALA A 160 0.24 -14.61 -18.60
N ALA A 161 0.24 -13.33 -18.23
CA ALA A 161 -0.88 -12.66 -17.60
C ALA A 161 -2.00 -12.29 -18.59
N HIS A 162 -1.86 -12.59 -19.89
CA HIS A 162 -2.81 -12.26 -20.94
C HIS A 162 -3.21 -10.76 -20.95
N PHE A 163 -2.26 -9.87 -20.66
CA PHE A 163 -2.43 -8.46 -20.98
C PHE A 163 -2.41 -8.31 -22.51
N ASN A 164 -3.60 -8.45 -23.11
CA ASN A 164 -3.78 -8.31 -24.55
C ASN A 164 -3.48 -6.86 -24.97
N LEU A 165 -2.26 -6.62 -25.46
CA LEU A 165 -1.85 -5.40 -26.18
C LEU A 165 -2.46 -5.30 -27.60
N HIS A 166 -3.53 -6.06 -27.90
CA HIS A 166 -4.06 -6.18 -29.26
C HIS A 166 -4.63 -4.87 -29.83
N ASP A 167 -4.75 -3.81 -29.02
CA ASP A 167 -5.34 -2.54 -29.43
C ASP A 167 -4.30 -1.41 -29.66
N GLY A 168 -3.00 -1.69 -29.57
CA GLY A 168 -1.95 -0.66 -29.80
C GLY A 168 -2.05 0.56 -28.86
N ARG A 169 -2.87 0.48 -27.82
CA ARG A 169 -3.03 1.51 -26.80
C ARG A 169 -2.07 1.25 -25.66
N GLU A 170 -1.31 2.29 -25.35
CA GLU A 170 -0.40 2.39 -24.19
C GLU A 170 -1.00 1.72 -22.94
N PRO A 171 -0.31 0.76 -22.30
CA PRO A 171 -0.83 -0.03 -21.18
C PRO A 171 -1.23 0.83 -19.96
N LEU A 172 -0.64 2.02 -19.78
CA LEU A 172 -1.12 2.99 -18.79
C LEU A 172 -2.51 3.56 -19.13
N SER A 173 -2.80 3.77 -20.41
CA SER A 173 -4.08 4.31 -20.88
C SER A 173 -5.24 3.36 -20.55
N GLN A 174 -4.99 2.05 -20.61
CA GLN A 174 -5.98 1.02 -20.31
C GLN A 174 -6.28 0.94 -18.81
N LEU A 175 -5.25 0.99 -17.96
CA LEU A 175 -5.42 1.07 -16.50
C LEU A 175 -6.17 2.34 -16.07
N ASP A 176 -5.86 3.48 -16.69
CA ASP A 176 -6.56 4.73 -16.43
C ASP A 176 -8.01 4.70 -16.91
N ALA A 177 -8.29 4.03 -18.02
CA ALA A 177 -9.64 3.85 -18.54
C ALA A 177 -10.48 2.94 -17.64
N GLU A 178 -9.92 1.83 -17.15
CA GLU A 178 -10.58 0.95 -16.19
C GLU A 178 -10.84 1.65 -14.86
N ARG A 179 -9.86 2.42 -14.36
CA ARG A 179 -10.01 3.23 -13.14
C ARG A 179 -11.14 4.25 -13.28
N ARG A 180 -11.21 4.96 -14.42
CA ARG A 180 -12.27 5.92 -14.72
C ARG A 180 -13.63 5.24 -14.85
N ALA A 181 -13.70 4.09 -15.52
CA ALA A 181 -14.93 3.32 -15.65
C ALA A 181 -15.44 2.83 -14.29
N HIS A 182 -14.56 2.40 -13.39
CA HIS A 182 -14.91 2.03 -12.03
C HIS A 182 -15.39 3.23 -11.21
N GLN A 183 -14.71 4.37 -11.32
CA GLN A 183 -15.13 5.61 -10.64
C GLN A 183 -16.54 6.04 -11.07
N ILE A 184 -16.84 6.01 -12.37
CA ILE A 184 -18.18 6.34 -12.89
C ILE A 184 -19.26 5.39 -12.33
N LYS A 185 -18.94 4.10 -12.16
CA LYS A 185 -19.87 3.13 -11.55
C LYS A 185 -20.12 3.45 -10.07
N LEU A 186 -19.07 3.79 -9.33
CA LEU A 186 -19.19 4.20 -7.94
C LEU A 186 -20.04 5.47 -7.80
N ASP A 187 -19.79 6.47 -8.65
CA ASP A 187 -20.52 7.74 -8.63
C ASP A 187 -22.01 7.51 -8.95
N LYS A 188 -22.33 6.65 -9.93
CA LYS A 188 -23.72 6.24 -10.21
C LYS A 188 -24.38 5.54 -9.04
N LEU A 189 -23.68 4.63 -8.36
CA LEU A 189 -24.21 3.93 -7.20
C LEU A 189 -24.48 4.89 -6.03
N VAL A 190 -23.59 5.86 -5.81
CA VAL A 190 -23.77 6.92 -4.80
C VAL A 190 -24.99 7.78 -5.15
N GLU A 191 -25.16 8.14 -6.41
CA GLU A 191 -26.30 8.92 -6.88
C GLU A 191 -27.63 8.16 -6.70
N GLU A 192 -27.69 6.89 -7.07
CA GLU A 192 -28.85 6.02 -6.83
C GLU A 192 -29.17 5.91 -5.33
N MET A 193 -28.14 5.75 -4.48
CA MET A 193 -28.32 5.69 -3.03
C MET A 193 -28.85 7.02 -2.46
N ASN A 194 -28.35 8.14 -2.96
CA ASN A 194 -28.80 9.48 -2.56
C ASN A 194 -30.26 9.74 -2.98
N GLN A 195 -30.67 9.28 -4.17
CA GLN A 195 -32.05 9.39 -4.62
C GLN A 195 -33.01 8.63 -3.72
N VAL A 196 -32.68 7.36 -3.40
CA VAL A 196 -33.46 6.56 -2.45
C VAL A 196 -33.51 7.22 -1.07
N TYR A 197 -32.40 7.79 -0.60
CA TYR A 197 -32.36 8.52 0.67
C TYR A 197 -33.30 9.72 0.68
N VAL A 198 -33.25 10.58 -0.35
CA VAL A 198 -34.11 11.76 -0.46
C VAL A 198 -35.59 11.36 -0.52
N GLU A 199 -35.91 10.31 -1.26
CA GLU A 199 -37.29 9.80 -1.34
C GLU A 199 -37.78 9.26 0.02
N LYS A 200 -36.93 8.51 0.74
CA LYS A 200 -37.23 8.03 2.09
C LYS A 200 -37.40 9.15 3.11
N VAL A 201 -36.58 10.21 3.01
CA VAL A 201 -36.72 11.40 3.88
C VAL A 201 -38.05 12.10 3.60
N ARG A 202 -38.39 12.34 2.32
CA ARG A 202 -39.68 12.95 1.94
C ARG A 202 -40.89 12.13 2.41
N GLU A 203 -40.84 10.80 2.27
CA GLU A 203 -41.89 9.90 2.77
C GLU A 203 -42.05 10.05 4.30
N ARG A 204 -40.94 10.08 5.03
CA ARG A 204 -40.91 10.22 6.49
C ARG A 204 -41.47 11.57 6.94
N GLU A 205 -41.07 12.66 6.30
CA GLU A 205 -41.54 14.01 6.58
C GLU A 205 -43.03 14.16 6.33
N LYS A 206 -43.53 13.62 5.21
CA LYS A 206 -44.97 13.61 4.91
C LYS A 206 -45.75 12.87 5.99
N ARG A 207 -45.29 11.68 6.38
CA ARG A 207 -45.94 10.88 7.43
C ARG A 207 -45.94 11.60 8.79
N LEU A 208 -44.85 12.29 9.13
CA LEU A 208 -44.79 13.12 10.34
C LEU A 208 -45.81 14.25 10.29
N LYS A 209 -45.90 14.95 9.15
CA LYS A 209 -46.86 16.05 8.95
C LYS A 209 -48.32 15.58 9.05
N ASP A 210 -48.64 14.42 8.49
CA ASP A 210 -49.98 13.85 8.60
C ASP A 210 -50.29 13.45 10.05
N SER A 211 -49.34 12.83 10.76
CA SER A 211 -49.52 12.53 12.19
C SER A 211 -49.65 13.77 13.07
N GLU A 212 -48.96 14.87 12.73
CA GLU A 212 -49.07 16.15 13.43
C GLU A 212 -50.47 16.77 13.22
N ARG A 213 -51.03 16.67 12.01
CA ARG A 213 -52.39 17.12 11.71
C ARG A 213 -53.43 16.33 12.48
N GLU A 214 -53.33 15.01 12.50
CA GLU A 214 -54.24 14.13 13.27
C GLU A 214 -54.20 14.47 14.76
N ILE A 215 -53.01 14.65 15.34
CA ILE A 215 -52.86 15.05 16.74
C ILE A 215 -53.48 16.43 16.98
N ALA A 216 -53.25 17.39 16.08
CA ALA A 216 -53.83 18.74 16.20
C ALA A 216 -55.36 18.72 16.16
N GLU A 217 -55.97 17.89 15.31
CA GLU A 217 -57.41 17.69 15.25
C GLU A 217 -57.95 17.03 16.53
N HIS A 218 -57.28 15.99 17.03
CA HIS A 218 -57.64 15.38 18.31
C HIS A 218 -57.55 16.36 19.48
N VAL A 219 -56.55 17.22 19.51
CA VAL A 219 -56.43 18.28 20.53
C VAL A 219 -57.59 19.26 20.42
N ARG A 220 -57.98 19.69 19.21
CA ARG A 220 -59.15 20.57 19.02
C ARG A 220 -60.45 19.92 19.48
N GLN A 221 -60.69 18.66 19.12
CA GLN A 221 -61.88 17.92 19.55
C GLN A 221 -61.95 17.79 21.07
N MET A 222 -60.84 17.43 21.71
CA MET A 222 -60.75 17.34 23.16
C MET A 222 -60.98 18.71 23.83
N GLN A 223 -60.46 19.79 23.24
CA GLN A 223 -60.68 21.14 23.75
C GLN A 223 -62.16 21.56 23.65
N GLN A 224 -62.83 21.26 22.53
CA GLN A 224 -64.28 21.49 22.38
C GLN A 224 -65.10 20.67 23.40
N GLN A 225 -64.72 19.42 23.67
CA GLN A 225 -65.37 18.61 24.70
C GLN A 225 -65.21 19.23 26.09
N LEU A 226 -64.01 19.67 26.45
CA LEU A 226 -63.75 20.34 27.73
C LEU A 226 -64.50 21.67 27.85
N GLU A 227 -64.63 22.44 26.77
CA GLU A 227 -65.40 23.69 26.74
C GLU A 227 -66.90 23.41 26.94
N ALA A 228 -67.46 22.42 26.25
CA ALA A 228 -68.86 22.02 26.42
C ALA A 228 -69.16 21.49 27.84
N GLU A 229 -68.25 20.69 28.41
CA GLU A 229 -68.35 20.27 29.81
C GLU A 229 -68.31 21.47 30.77
N ALA A 230 -67.46 22.46 30.52
CA ALA A 230 -67.38 23.68 31.32
C ALA A 230 -68.68 24.50 31.24
N GLU A 231 -69.29 24.64 30.05
CA GLU A 231 -70.59 25.30 29.87
C GLU A 231 -71.73 24.54 30.56
N ASN A 232 -71.76 23.22 30.46
CA ASN A 232 -72.75 22.38 31.17
C ASN A 232 -72.62 22.51 32.69
N LEU A 233 -71.38 22.55 33.21
CA LEU A 233 -71.14 22.78 34.64
C LEU A 233 -71.51 24.21 35.05
N ALA A 234 -71.30 25.21 34.20
CA ALA A 234 -71.67 26.59 34.46
C ALA A 234 -73.20 26.78 34.50
N THR A 235 -73.92 26.21 33.53
CA THR A 235 -75.39 26.22 33.50
C THR A 235 -75.99 25.47 34.69
N ALA A 236 -75.47 24.28 35.03
CA ALA A 236 -75.88 23.55 36.22
C ALA A 236 -75.62 24.35 37.51
N ARG A 237 -74.48 25.05 37.59
CA ARG A 237 -74.16 25.91 38.74
C ARG A 237 -75.10 27.13 38.82
N GLN A 238 -75.46 27.71 37.69
CA GLN A 238 -76.40 28.82 37.64
C GLN A 238 -77.81 28.37 38.05
N ALA A 239 -78.30 27.25 37.52
CA ALA A 239 -79.58 26.67 37.92
C ALA A 239 -79.63 26.36 39.42
N PHE A 240 -78.56 25.78 39.98
CA PHE A 240 -78.45 25.55 41.42
C PHE A 240 -78.46 26.84 42.23
N ASN A 241 -77.78 27.90 41.77
CA ASN A 241 -77.82 29.21 42.42
C ASN A 241 -79.21 29.85 42.34
N ASP A 242 -79.90 29.75 41.19
CA ASP A 242 -81.25 30.27 41.01
C ASP A 242 -82.25 29.53 41.91
N GLU A 243 -82.15 28.21 42.02
CA GLU A 243 -82.92 27.38 42.97
C GLU A 243 -82.62 27.77 44.42
N ARG A 244 -81.34 27.97 44.76
CA ARG A 244 -80.93 28.44 46.09
C ARG A 244 -81.52 29.81 46.42
N VAL A 245 -81.48 30.77 45.49
CA VAL A 245 -82.05 32.10 45.67
C VAL A 245 -83.58 32.04 45.76
N ALA A 246 -84.24 31.21 44.94
CA ALA A 246 -85.68 30.99 45.03
C ALA A 246 -86.09 30.43 46.40
N TRP A 247 -85.35 29.43 46.91
CA TRP A 247 -85.54 28.90 48.27
C TRP A 247 -85.29 29.95 49.35
N GLU A 248 -84.23 30.77 49.21
CA GLU A 248 -83.93 31.88 50.13
C GLU A 248 -85.05 32.95 50.12
N MET A 249 -85.68 33.21 48.96
CA MET A 249 -86.81 34.12 48.82
C MET A 249 -88.11 33.54 49.39
N GLU A 250 -88.38 32.25 49.20
CA GLU A 250 -89.54 31.55 49.75
C GLU A 250 -89.46 31.43 51.29
N ASN A 251 -88.26 31.20 51.81
CA ASN A 251 -88.00 31.17 53.25
C ASN A 251 -87.71 32.56 53.86
N ARG A 252 -87.85 33.65 53.08
CA ARG A 252 -87.61 35.02 53.57
C ARG A 252 -88.66 35.46 54.59
N ASP A 253 -89.88 34.94 54.49
CA ASP A 253 -90.97 35.22 55.44
C ASP A 253 -90.80 34.47 56.78
N TYR A 254 -89.78 33.60 56.91
CA TYR A 254 -89.43 32.90 58.16
C TYR A 254 -88.20 33.50 58.88
N ALA A 255 -87.60 34.56 58.35
CA ALA A 255 -86.42 35.21 58.95
C ALA A 255 -86.77 36.55 59.62
N ASP A 256 -87.63 36.50 60.65
CA ASP A 256 -87.77 37.55 61.66
C ASP A 256 -86.88 37.15 62.89
N PRO A 257 -86.09 38.05 63.49
CA PRO A 257 -85.02 37.70 64.40
C PRO A 257 -85.53 37.67 65.83
N ASP A 258 -86.08 36.54 66.28
CA ASP A 258 -86.24 36.33 67.72
C ASP A 258 -86.27 34.84 68.11
N PHE A 259 -85.31 34.52 68.97
CA PHE A 259 -85.22 33.38 69.89
C PHE A 259 -84.49 32.07 69.48
N PRO A 260 -83.78 31.45 70.46
CA PRO A 260 -82.52 30.77 70.26
C PRO A 260 -82.65 29.26 70.38
N LEU A 261 -81.96 28.49 69.54
CA LEU A 261 -81.54 27.15 69.91
C LEU A 261 -80.17 26.80 69.32
N ASN A 262 -79.29 26.44 70.25
CA ASN A 262 -78.07 25.67 70.04
C ASN A 262 -78.33 24.47 69.13
N ILE A 263 -77.56 24.34 68.06
CA ILE A 263 -76.99 23.06 67.63
C ILE A 263 -75.70 23.30 66.82
N VAL A 264 -74.61 22.86 67.46
CA VAL A 264 -73.43 22.21 66.90
C VAL A 264 -72.71 22.93 65.76
N THR A 265 -71.66 23.65 66.15
CA THR A 265 -70.46 23.91 65.36
C THR A 265 -69.90 22.61 64.75
N ILE A 266 -70.34 22.27 63.54
CA ILE A 266 -69.54 21.41 62.66
C ILE A 266 -68.52 22.33 61.99
N THR A 267 -67.38 22.49 62.63
CA THR A 267 -66.13 22.90 61.98
C THR A 267 -65.76 21.81 60.97
N ARG A 268 -66.43 21.79 59.82
CA ARG A 268 -65.92 21.11 58.64
C ARG A 268 -64.79 21.99 58.12
N THR A 269 -63.60 21.72 58.66
CA THR A 269 -62.35 22.02 57.99
C THR A 269 -62.53 21.62 56.53
N TRP A 270 -62.58 22.61 55.64
CA TRP A 270 -62.23 22.39 54.25
C TRP A 270 -60.75 22.04 54.26
N SER A 271 -60.47 20.77 54.57
CA SER A 271 -59.18 20.17 54.29
C SER A 271 -59.00 20.32 52.79
N ALA A 272 -58.01 21.14 52.42
CA ALA A 272 -57.41 21.23 51.12
C ALA A 272 -56.96 19.82 50.69
N GLY A 273 -57.91 19.04 50.16
CA GLY A 273 -57.79 17.59 50.07
C GLY A 273 -58.41 17.00 48.82
N LEU A 274 -58.65 17.81 47.77
CA LEU A 274 -59.08 17.32 46.45
C LEU A 274 -58.41 18.08 45.29
N LEU A 275 -57.15 18.47 45.45
CA LEU A 275 -56.28 18.90 44.33
C LEU A 275 -55.05 17.99 44.13
N ALA A 276 -54.95 16.85 44.81
CA ALA A 276 -53.72 16.04 44.83
C ALA A 276 -53.84 14.61 44.26
N SER A 277 -54.94 14.25 43.59
CA SER A 277 -55.15 12.90 43.02
C SER A 277 -55.21 12.82 41.50
N SER A 278 -55.34 13.93 40.75
CA SER A 278 -55.23 13.89 39.28
C SER A 278 -53.81 14.19 38.75
N TRP A 279 -52.96 14.82 39.56
CA TRP A 279 -51.58 15.16 39.18
C TRP A 279 -50.55 14.02 39.38
N ARG A 280 -51.00 12.80 39.75
CA ARG A 280 -50.11 11.64 39.94
C ARG A 280 -50.15 10.61 38.80
N LYS A 281 -51.06 10.75 37.82
CA LYS A 281 -51.09 9.88 36.61
C LYS A 281 -50.49 10.52 35.35
N LEU A 282 -50.29 11.84 35.32
CA LEU A 282 -49.67 12.56 34.19
C LEU A 282 -48.14 12.72 34.24
N ARG A 283 -47.48 12.25 35.32
CA ARG A 283 -46.01 12.08 35.34
C ARG A 283 -45.52 10.64 35.20
N SER A 284 -46.43 9.65 35.17
CA SER A 284 -46.06 8.24 35.01
C SER A 284 -45.79 7.82 33.55
N CYS A 285 -46.22 8.60 32.54
CA CYS A 285 -46.04 8.23 31.14
C CYS A 285 -44.78 8.82 30.47
N SER A 286 -44.07 9.74 31.14
CA SER A 286 -42.85 10.38 30.61
C SER A 286 -41.56 9.60 30.95
N ARG A 287 -41.59 8.64 31.87
CA ARG A 287 -40.40 7.85 32.26
C ARG A 287 -40.31 6.44 31.69
N SER A 288 -41.37 5.93 31.07
CA SER A 288 -41.38 4.55 30.50
C SER A 288 -40.91 4.46 29.05
N ARG A 289 -41.04 5.54 28.24
CA ARG A 289 -40.54 5.52 26.84
C ARG A 289 -39.05 5.77 26.66
N LYS A 290 -38.33 6.25 27.69
CA LYS A 290 -36.86 6.46 27.63
C LYS A 290 -36.04 5.25 28.07
N ARG A 291 -36.67 4.26 28.72
CA ARG A 291 -35.99 3.00 29.13
C ARG A 291 -36.06 1.89 28.08
N GLN A 292 -37.04 1.92 27.17
CA GLN A 292 -37.14 0.92 26.10
C GLN A 292 -36.24 1.22 24.88
N TRP A 293 -35.85 2.49 24.68
CA TRP A 293 -34.97 2.90 23.58
C TRP A 293 -33.47 2.72 23.84
N MET A 294 -33.03 2.52 25.09
CA MET A 294 -31.64 2.16 25.42
C MET A 294 -31.40 0.65 25.56
N SER A 295 -32.45 -0.18 25.56
CA SER A 295 -32.35 -1.62 25.79
C SER A 295 -32.10 -2.47 24.53
N GLN A 296 -32.01 -1.87 23.33
CA GLN A 296 -31.74 -2.59 22.07
C GLN A 296 -30.44 -2.16 21.36
N ARG A 297 -29.54 -1.40 22.00
CA ARG A 297 -28.22 -1.07 21.43
C ARG A 297 -27.02 -1.71 22.15
N SER A 298 -27.27 -2.59 23.12
CA SER A 298 -26.18 -3.27 23.85
C SER A 298 -26.46 -4.77 23.99
N GLN A 299 -26.72 -5.44 22.85
CA GLN A 299 -26.56 -6.88 22.71
C GLN A 299 -26.13 -7.21 21.27
N ARG A 300 -24.82 -7.18 21.02
CA ARG A 300 -24.18 -8.34 20.37
C ARG A 300 -22.88 -8.66 21.11
N PRO A 301 -22.65 -9.92 21.53
CA PRO A 301 -21.59 -10.27 22.46
C PRO A 301 -20.31 -10.66 21.71
N SER A 302 -19.17 -10.13 22.14
CA SER A 302 -17.90 -10.84 22.05
C SER A 302 -17.75 -11.69 23.30
N SER A 303 -18.14 -12.96 23.22
CA SER A 303 -17.88 -13.95 24.25
C SER A 303 -16.65 -14.77 23.87
N ALA A 304 -15.52 -14.45 24.48
CA ALA A 304 -14.46 -15.41 24.76
C ALA A 304 -14.54 -15.76 26.25
N PRO A 305 -14.46 -17.04 26.64
CA PRO A 305 -14.21 -17.41 28.03
C PRO A 305 -12.85 -18.12 28.21
N GLY A 306 -12.12 -17.68 29.23
CA GLY A 306 -11.52 -18.56 30.25
C GLY A 306 -10.17 -19.26 29.97
N ARG A 307 -9.13 -18.81 30.68
CA ARG A 307 -8.00 -19.62 31.22
C ARG A 307 -8.55 -20.71 32.16
N GLU A 308 -7.93 -21.85 32.50
CA GLU A 308 -6.57 -22.47 32.47
C GLU A 308 -6.78 -24.01 32.74
N PRO A 309 -5.81 -24.97 32.67
CA PRO A 309 -4.54 -24.94 33.41
C PRO A 309 -3.29 -25.58 32.73
N THR A 310 -2.16 -25.27 33.35
CA THR A 310 -0.81 -25.86 33.38
C THR A 310 -0.55 -27.23 32.74
N LEU A 311 0.62 -27.36 32.09
CA LEU A 311 1.60 -28.46 32.28
C LEU A 311 2.95 -28.16 31.59
N THR A 312 4.01 -28.21 32.41
CA THR A 312 5.42 -28.62 32.12
C THR A 312 6.29 -27.88 31.09
N SER A 313 7.27 -27.14 31.63
CA SER A 313 8.63 -26.90 31.12
C SER A 313 9.38 -28.22 30.83
N PRO A 314 10.53 -28.28 30.09
CA PRO A 314 11.72 -27.45 30.38
C PRO A 314 12.50 -26.94 29.13
N SER A 315 12.99 -25.71 29.17
CA SER A 315 14.43 -25.33 29.29
C SER A 315 15.27 -25.48 28.02
N VAL A 316 15.80 -24.36 27.50
CA VAL A 316 17.25 -24.00 27.55
C VAL A 316 17.41 -22.49 27.26
N THR A 317 18.02 -21.85 28.26
CA THR A 317 18.73 -20.56 28.41
C THR A 317 19.43 -19.98 27.16
N SER A 318 19.20 -18.69 26.85
CA SER A 318 20.06 -17.48 27.10
C SER A 318 20.97 -17.16 25.89
N SER A 319 21.20 -15.92 25.42
CA SER A 319 21.40 -14.61 26.07
C SER A 319 21.40 -13.51 24.98
N THR A 320 20.59 -12.45 25.09
CA THR A 320 20.92 -11.05 25.52
C THR A 320 21.54 -10.13 24.45
N THR A 321 20.88 -8.98 24.21
CA THR A 321 21.39 -7.59 24.40
C THR A 321 21.02 -6.63 23.25
N THR A 322 20.34 -5.52 23.62
CA THR A 322 20.36 -4.14 23.02
C THR A 322 19.82 -3.94 21.58
N ASP A 323 19.22 -2.82 21.18
CA ASP A 323 19.04 -1.51 21.80
C ASP A 323 17.84 -0.78 21.15
N VAL A 324 17.37 0.25 21.85
CA VAL A 324 16.29 1.17 21.45
C VAL A 324 16.88 2.38 20.72
N ALA A 325 16.30 2.83 19.60
CA ALA A 325 16.28 4.26 19.25
C ALA A 325 15.30 4.60 18.12
N SER A 326 14.41 5.53 18.44
CA SER A 326 13.40 6.17 17.59
C SER A 326 14.00 7.22 16.65
N TYR A 327 13.46 7.34 15.44
CA TYR A 327 13.74 8.44 14.51
C TYR A 327 12.77 9.61 14.75
N HIS A 328 13.33 10.80 15.01
CA HIS A 328 12.64 12.08 14.96
C HIS A 328 12.82 12.71 13.56
N VAL A 329 11.72 13.14 12.95
CA VAL A 329 11.70 14.04 11.77
C VAL A 329 10.95 15.29 12.18
N THR A 330 11.63 16.44 12.16
CA THR A 330 11.04 17.76 12.38
C THR A 330 10.76 18.45 11.05
N HIS A 331 9.52 18.90 10.92
CA HIS A 331 9.04 19.87 9.95
C HIS A 331 9.79 21.20 10.06
N ASN A 332 10.01 21.87 8.92
CA ASN A 332 10.19 23.32 8.88
C ASN A 332 9.30 23.90 7.78
N SER A 333 8.42 24.80 8.21
CA SER A 333 7.55 25.63 7.40
C SER A 333 8.13 27.04 7.43
N GLU A 334 8.28 27.72 6.30
CA GLU A 334 8.09 29.17 6.25
C GLU A 334 7.94 29.69 4.82
N ALA A 335 7.27 30.83 4.73
CA ALA A 335 6.45 31.27 3.64
C ALA A 335 6.91 32.63 3.10
N LEU A 336 6.48 32.92 1.87
CA LEU A 336 6.23 34.24 1.26
C LEU A 336 7.37 35.27 1.18
N LEU A 337 7.69 35.68 -0.06
CA LEU A 337 7.47 37.07 -0.54
C LEU A 337 7.82 37.18 -2.04
N ALA A 338 6.91 37.77 -2.82
CA ALA A 338 7.04 38.07 -4.25
C ALA A 338 7.68 39.46 -4.48
N PRO A 339 8.14 39.75 -5.72
CA PRO A 339 8.08 41.12 -6.25
C PRO A 339 7.42 41.21 -7.65
N PRO A 340 7.04 42.43 -8.10
CA PRO A 340 5.98 42.65 -9.08
C PRO A 340 6.45 42.94 -10.52
N LEU A 341 5.48 42.82 -11.44
CA LEU A 341 5.52 43.18 -12.86
C LEU A 341 5.00 44.61 -13.12
N ALA A 342 5.67 45.35 -14.03
CA ALA A 342 5.13 46.39 -14.93
C ALA A 342 6.22 46.70 -15.98
N GLN A 343 6.13 46.26 -17.24
CA GLN A 343 5.43 46.81 -18.44
C GLN A 343 6.00 48.11 -19.06
N MET A 344 6.56 47.93 -20.27
CA MET A 344 6.45 48.68 -21.55
C MET A 344 6.91 50.14 -21.73
N GLU A 345 7.37 50.38 -22.97
CA GLU A 345 7.69 51.63 -23.70
C GLU A 345 9.06 52.25 -23.34
N THR A 346 10.00 52.48 -24.26
CA THR A 346 10.00 52.82 -25.70
C THR A 346 11.21 52.23 -26.40
#